data_AF-A0A662G863-F1
#
_entry.id   AF-A0A662G863-F1
#
_cell.length_a   1.000
_cell.length_b   1.000
_cell.length_c   1.000
_cell.angle_alpha   90.00
_cell.angle_beta   90.00
_cell.angle_gamma   90.00
#
_symmetry.space_group_name_H-M   'P 1'
#
loop_
_entity.id
_entity.type
_entity.pdbx_description
1 polymer ?
#
loop_
_entity_poly.entity_id
_entity_poly.type
_entity_poly.pdbx_seq_one_letter_code
_entity_poly.pdbx_strand_id
1 'polypeptide(L)'
;MTIDVFKYYSQEYVRKEMYEYARNRWIAIHCSRKMKDDRFILIRYIKSKPLQFRSEKDIIYIIKRFGGLLPRTFYGSANLYKVLKNPDDALNYWGNVVARTPTWDIDSRYDLWEKTLNIARIIIDFLERNNVVNSVYLKWSGNGVHIHVHEKAFSEKVLRKIHPIDLSYSFVQYVLENVKKRIGEMNRKMKTNIKVENLMDPQRVFTIPLSLHRKLDVACIVFKPEEIDLFDISWTNPSSFKHNEKWREYIYGEADRLALKAFKSIGPYTKPAARHVRKTIPLDVQIKKYLPETIGERKYSLENIRLNMKPGPISFKRVLRRDAEEMISLIEDIVSSYVLGKINLDRTIELIQYLSYGIIPYQNYSIDSKNNLRELCENLVKKLKELGKREKVEKWLKTHGIIQGKNIGLDKYMG
;
A
#
# COMPACT_ATOMS: atom_id res chain seq x y z
N MET A 1 0.65 20.89 21.45
CA MET A 1 -0.62 20.50 22.10
C MET A 1 -1.17 19.30 21.36
N THR A 2 -1.45 18.20 22.05
CA THR A 2 -2.05 17.01 21.43
C THR A 2 -3.52 17.27 21.13
N ILE A 3 -3.94 17.07 19.89
CA ILE A 3 -5.33 17.33 19.47
C ILE A 3 -6.26 16.26 20.03
N ASP A 4 -7.36 16.69 20.65
CA ASP A 4 -8.51 15.82 20.91
C ASP A 4 -9.23 15.52 19.59
N VAL A 5 -8.98 14.33 19.06
CA VAL A 5 -9.52 13.85 17.79
C VAL A 5 -11.05 13.77 17.81
N PHE A 6 -11.63 13.33 18.92
CA PHE A 6 -13.09 13.19 19.03
C PHE A 6 -13.75 14.57 19.05
N LYS A 7 -13.23 15.49 19.86
CA LYS A 7 -13.71 16.88 19.92
C LYS A 7 -13.59 17.57 18.56
N TYR A 8 -12.46 17.40 17.88
CA TYR A 8 -12.24 17.99 16.56
C TYR A 8 -13.29 17.52 15.54
N TYR A 9 -13.47 16.21 15.38
CA TYR A 9 -14.46 15.66 14.44
C TYR A 9 -15.91 15.82 14.91
N SER A 10 -16.16 16.29 16.14
CA SER A 10 -17.49 16.61 16.63
C SER A 10 -17.99 17.99 16.19
N GLN A 11 -17.10 18.85 15.69
CA GLN A 11 -17.46 20.14 15.12
C GLN A 11 -18.35 19.95 13.90
N GLU A 12 -19.51 20.61 13.87
CA GLU A 12 -20.50 20.49 12.81
C GLU A 12 -19.91 20.83 11.44
N TYR A 13 -19.21 21.97 11.36
CA TYR A 13 -18.51 22.42 10.16
C TYR A 13 -17.58 21.35 9.57
N VAL A 14 -16.76 20.73 10.43
CA VAL A 14 -15.82 19.66 10.01
C VAL A 14 -16.58 18.46 9.45
N ARG A 15 -17.67 18.04 10.10
CA ARG A 15 -18.45 16.88 9.64
C ARG A 15 -19.15 17.14 8.32
N LYS A 16 -19.73 18.32 8.15
CA LYS A 16 -20.42 18.72 6.92
C LYS A 16 -19.45 18.73 5.73
N GLU A 17 -18.30 19.40 5.86
CA GLU A 17 -17.28 19.43 4.81
C GLU A 17 -16.78 18.03 4.43
N MET A 18 -16.47 17.20 5.44
CA MET A 18 -16.02 15.84 5.21
C MET A 18 -17.09 14.98 4.54
N TYR A 19 -18.34 15.06 5.00
CA TYR A 19 -19.47 14.32 4.43
C TYR A 19 -19.67 14.68 2.97
N GLU A 20 -19.74 15.96 2.66
CA GLU A 20 -20.04 16.44 1.31
C GLU A 20 -18.97 16.05 0.30
N TYR A 21 -17.69 16.12 0.67
CA TYR A 21 -16.58 15.63 -0.16
C TYR A 21 -16.60 14.11 -0.33
N ALA A 22 -16.94 13.37 0.73
CA ALA A 22 -16.92 11.91 0.74
C ALA A 22 -18.12 11.25 0.04
N ARG A 23 -19.11 12.03 -0.42
CA ARG A 23 -20.30 11.49 -1.07
C ARG A 23 -19.92 10.59 -2.25
N ASN A 24 -20.50 9.39 -2.26
CA ASN A 24 -20.26 8.35 -3.26
C ASN A 24 -18.80 7.88 -3.37
N ARG A 25 -17.95 8.18 -2.39
CA ARG A 25 -16.56 7.68 -2.33
C ARG A 25 -16.47 6.51 -1.36
N TRP A 26 -15.57 5.59 -1.66
CA TRP A 26 -15.18 4.54 -0.73
C TRP A 26 -14.16 5.10 0.27
N ILE A 27 -14.47 4.94 1.55
CA ILE A 27 -13.72 5.56 2.65
C ILE A 27 -12.67 4.59 3.21
N ALA A 28 -11.52 5.15 3.52
CA ALA A 28 -10.42 4.48 4.20
C ALA A 28 -10.06 5.26 5.48
N ILE A 29 -9.70 4.58 6.56
CA ILE A 29 -9.35 5.22 7.82
C ILE A 29 -8.02 4.72 8.32
N HIS A 30 -7.06 5.63 8.51
CA HIS A 30 -5.89 5.35 9.31
C HIS A 30 -6.17 5.58 10.79
N CYS A 31 -5.75 4.59 11.54
CA CYS A 31 -5.80 4.53 12.99
C CYS A 31 -4.41 4.82 13.55
N SER A 32 -4.30 5.64 14.60
CA SER A 32 -3.04 5.92 15.31
C SER A 32 -2.49 4.68 15.99
N ARG A 33 -3.34 3.72 16.37
CA ARG A 33 -2.87 2.41 16.82
C ARG A 33 -2.19 1.70 15.65
N LYS A 34 -0.97 1.25 15.90
CA LYS A 34 -0.17 0.52 14.93
C LYS A 34 -0.32 -0.98 15.09
N MET A 35 -0.07 -1.71 14.01
CA MET A 35 0.12 -3.15 14.01
C MET A 35 1.43 -3.51 14.75
N LYS A 36 1.62 -4.80 15.05
CA LYS A 36 2.86 -5.31 15.68
C LYS A 36 4.14 -5.02 14.87
N ASP A 37 4.00 -4.69 13.59
CA ASP A 37 5.09 -4.35 12.65
C ASP A 37 5.22 -2.84 12.40
N ASP A 38 4.69 -2.00 13.31
CA ASP A 38 4.73 -0.54 13.28
C ASP A 38 3.96 0.13 12.12
N ARG A 39 3.24 -0.65 11.29
CA ARG A 39 2.37 -0.08 10.25
C ARG A 39 1.07 0.45 10.84
N PHE A 40 0.54 1.53 10.26
CA PHE A 40 -0.79 2.02 10.62
C PHE A 40 -1.86 1.00 10.24
N ILE A 41 -2.87 0.87 11.10
CA ILE A 41 -4.06 0.08 10.78
C ILE A 41 -4.91 0.90 9.81
N LEU A 42 -5.23 0.31 8.65
CA LEU A 42 -6.11 0.88 7.64
C LEU A 42 -7.44 0.12 7.61
N ILE A 43 -8.53 0.82 7.89
CA ILE A 43 -9.89 0.26 7.88
C ILE A 43 -10.61 0.73 6.62
N ARG A 44 -11.18 -0.21 5.86
CA ARG A 44 -11.97 0.09 4.65
C ARG A 44 -13.36 -0.54 4.62
N TYR A 45 -13.68 -1.36 5.63
CA TYR A 45 -14.90 -2.14 5.68
C TYR A 45 -15.47 -2.22 7.10
N ILE A 46 -16.80 -2.30 7.22
CA ILE A 46 -17.52 -2.67 8.45
C ILE A 46 -18.40 -3.87 8.12
N LYS A 47 -18.20 -5.02 8.78
CA LYS A 47 -18.98 -6.26 8.55
C LYS A 47 -19.07 -6.61 7.06
N SER A 48 -17.92 -6.59 6.37
CA SER A 48 -17.80 -6.81 4.93
C SER A 48 -18.51 -5.80 4.01
N LYS A 49 -19.03 -4.69 4.54
CA LYS A 49 -19.56 -3.59 3.73
C LYS A 49 -18.51 -2.51 3.53
N PRO A 50 -18.29 -1.99 2.31
CA PRO A 50 -17.41 -0.86 2.09
C PRO A 50 -17.78 0.31 3.00
N LEU A 51 -16.77 0.96 3.56
CA LEU A 51 -17.00 2.10 4.42
C LEU A 51 -17.44 3.32 3.60
N GLN A 52 -18.49 3.99 4.04
CA GLN A 52 -19.05 5.19 3.41
C GLN A 52 -19.69 6.08 4.48
N PHE A 53 -19.81 7.38 4.20
CA PHE A 53 -20.65 8.27 4.97
C PHE A 53 -22.00 8.39 4.27
N ARG A 54 -23.06 7.90 4.91
CA ARG A 54 -24.46 8.09 4.51
C ARG A 54 -25.02 9.38 5.09
N SER A 55 -24.50 9.80 6.24
CA SER A 55 -24.78 11.08 6.89
C SER A 55 -23.55 11.61 7.62
N GLU A 56 -23.56 12.89 7.98
CA GLU A 56 -22.52 13.50 8.84
C GLU A 56 -22.32 12.77 10.16
N LYS A 57 -23.39 12.20 10.72
CA LYS A 57 -23.37 11.44 11.98
C LYS A 57 -22.52 10.18 11.89
N ASP A 58 -22.31 9.65 10.68
CA ASP A 58 -21.49 8.44 10.49
C ASP A 58 -20.03 8.67 10.87
N ILE A 59 -19.51 9.90 10.73
CA ILE A 59 -18.14 10.25 11.11
C ILE A 59 -17.93 9.96 12.60
N ILE A 60 -18.85 10.45 13.45
CA ILE A 60 -18.82 10.22 14.90
C ILE A 60 -19.07 8.75 15.24
N TYR A 61 -20.05 8.13 14.59
CA TYR A 61 -20.34 6.70 14.79
C TYR A 61 -19.10 5.84 14.53
N ILE A 62 -18.38 6.12 13.43
CA ILE A 62 -17.16 5.40 13.04
C ILE A 62 -16.03 5.63 14.04
N ILE A 63 -15.81 6.87 14.49
CA ILE A 63 -14.80 7.18 15.51
C ILE A 63 -15.08 6.40 16.80
N LYS A 64 -16.32 6.41 17.28
CA LYS A 64 -16.73 5.65 18.46
C LYS A 64 -16.58 4.15 18.27
N ARG A 65 -17.10 3.63 17.15
CA ARG A 65 -17.08 2.19 16.82
C ARG A 65 -15.66 1.63 16.79
N PHE A 66 -14.71 2.38 16.25
CA PHE A 66 -13.32 1.97 16.15
C PHE A 66 -12.43 2.61 17.21
N GLY A 67 -12.99 3.17 18.29
CA GLY A 67 -12.25 3.94 19.29
C GLY A 67 -11.04 3.20 19.87
N GLY A 68 -11.14 1.89 20.08
CA GLY A 68 -10.02 1.06 20.55
C GLY A 68 -8.83 0.94 19.58
N LEU A 69 -9.00 1.37 18.32
CA LEU A 69 -7.95 1.49 17.31
C LEU A 69 -7.46 2.93 17.14
N LEU A 70 -8.08 3.91 17.79
CA LEU A 70 -7.75 5.34 17.71
C LEU A 70 -7.83 5.87 16.25
N PRO A 71 -9.01 5.91 15.62
CA PRO A 71 -9.21 6.47 14.28
C PRO A 71 -8.70 7.90 14.23
N ARG A 72 -7.89 8.25 13.22
CA ARG A 72 -7.28 9.59 13.12
C ARG A 72 -7.48 10.25 11.78
N THR A 73 -7.17 9.57 10.67
CA THR A 73 -7.22 10.17 9.33
C THR A 73 -8.22 9.46 8.46
N PHE A 74 -9.09 10.22 7.82
CA PHE A 74 -10.04 9.74 6.83
C PHE A 74 -9.55 10.06 5.42
N TYR A 75 -9.66 9.07 4.56
CA TYR A 75 -9.35 9.13 3.15
C TYR A 75 -10.60 8.80 2.33
N GLY A 76 -10.77 9.46 1.20
CA GLY A 76 -11.77 9.13 0.20
C GLY A 76 -11.09 8.64 -1.07
N SER A 77 -11.67 7.63 -1.72
CA SER A 77 -11.24 7.22 -3.06
C SER A 77 -11.26 8.40 -4.04
N ALA A 78 -10.33 8.42 -4.99
CA ALA A 78 -10.41 9.33 -6.13
C ALA A 78 -11.67 9.07 -6.98
N ASN A 79 -12.18 7.85 -6.94
CA ASN A 79 -13.37 7.40 -7.63
C ASN A 79 -14.66 7.82 -6.92
N LEU A 80 -15.68 8.16 -7.72
CA LEU A 80 -17.06 8.23 -7.31
C LEU A 80 -17.80 7.02 -7.89
N TYR A 81 -18.52 6.31 -7.02
CA TYR A 81 -19.19 5.05 -7.34
C TYR A 81 -20.70 5.25 -7.49
N LYS A 82 -21.32 4.46 -8.37
CA LYS A 82 -22.79 4.40 -8.47
C LYS A 82 -23.39 3.71 -7.24
N VAL A 83 -22.77 2.62 -6.78
CA VAL A 83 -23.23 1.81 -5.65
C VAL A 83 -22.03 1.36 -4.79
N LEU A 84 -22.17 1.28 -3.47
CA LEU A 84 -21.15 0.77 -2.53
C LEU A 84 -21.78 -0.09 -1.43
N LYS A 85 -22.42 -1.21 -1.79
CA LYS A 85 -23.12 -2.09 -0.84
C LYS A 85 -22.24 -3.24 -0.37
N ASN A 86 -21.42 -3.80 -1.25
CA ASN A 86 -20.59 -4.97 -1.01
C ASN A 86 -19.14 -4.75 -1.52
N PRO A 87 -18.17 -5.64 -1.18
CA PRO A 87 -16.78 -5.47 -1.60
C PRO A 87 -16.59 -5.47 -3.12
N ASP A 88 -17.36 -6.28 -3.85
CA ASP A 88 -17.25 -6.36 -5.31
C ASP A 88 -17.65 -5.03 -5.97
N ASP A 89 -18.63 -4.31 -5.42
CA ASP A 89 -18.97 -2.96 -5.87
C ASP A 89 -17.74 -2.04 -5.82
N ALA A 90 -16.97 -2.09 -4.72
CA ALA A 90 -15.81 -1.24 -4.53
C ALA A 90 -14.63 -1.60 -5.45
N LEU A 91 -14.57 -2.87 -5.90
CA LEU A 91 -13.54 -3.42 -6.78
C LEU A 91 -13.95 -3.40 -8.26
N ASN A 92 -15.23 -3.16 -8.59
CA ASN A 92 -15.73 -3.08 -9.96
C ASN A 92 -15.45 -1.70 -10.59
N TYR A 93 -14.18 -1.37 -10.84
CA TYR A 93 -13.84 -0.02 -11.29
C TYR A 93 -14.39 0.33 -12.68
N TRP A 94 -14.55 -0.64 -13.58
CA TRP A 94 -15.01 -0.40 -14.96
C TRP A 94 -16.53 -0.41 -15.11
N GLY A 95 -17.26 -1.06 -14.22
CA GLY A 95 -18.72 -1.11 -14.25
C GLY A 95 -19.41 -0.18 -13.25
N ASN A 96 -18.69 0.34 -12.25
CA ASN A 96 -19.30 1.05 -11.12
C ASN A 96 -18.74 2.46 -10.86
N VAL A 97 -17.60 2.82 -11.42
CA VAL A 97 -17.04 4.18 -11.28
C VAL A 97 -17.68 5.09 -12.31
N VAL A 98 -18.42 6.09 -11.84
CA VAL A 98 -19.17 7.03 -12.71
C VAL A 98 -18.39 8.32 -12.98
N ALA A 99 -17.52 8.70 -12.06
CA ALA A 99 -16.66 9.87 -12.17
C ALA A 99 -15.41 9.67 -11.32
N ARG A 100 -14.36 10.44 -11.60
CA ARG A 100 -13.09 10.31 -10.90
C ARG A 100 -12.37 11.65 -10.88
N THR A 101 -11.90 12.07 -9.71
CA THR A 101 -11.23 13.36 -9.50
C THR A 101 -9.76 13.27 -9.93
N PRO A 102 -9.33 13.86 -11.05
CA PRO A 102 -7.93 13.89 -11.45
C PRO A 102 -7.12 14.64 -10.41
N THR A 103 -5.97 14.09 -10.03
CA THR A 103 -5.16 14.62 -8.93
C THR A 103 -3.67 14.47 -9.25
N TRP A 104 -2.91 15.57 -9.10
CA TRP A 104 -1.45 15.53 -9.02
C TRP A 104 -1.04 15.53 -7.56
N ASP A 105 -0.23 14.56 -7.17
CA ASP A 105 0.31 14.47 -5.80
C ASP A 105 1.72 15.07 -5.77
N ILE A 106 1.90 16.13 -4.96
CA ILE A 106 3.18 16.81 -4.78
C ILE A 106 3.69 16.48 -3.38
N ASP A 107 4.45 15.40 -3.31
CA ASP A 107 5.03 14.90 -2.06
C ASP A 107 6.22 15.76 -1.63
N SER A 108 6.18 16.21 -0.37
CA SER A 108 7.20 17.08 0.20
C SER A 108 7.30 16.91 1.71
N ARG A 109 7.63 17.98 2.42
CA ARG A 109 7.66 18.06 3.87
C ARG A 109 6.99 19.35 4.34
N TYR A 110 6.47 19.32 5.56
CA TYR A 110 5.82 20.47 6.20
C TYR A 110 6.69 21.74 6.18
N ASP A 111 8.00 21.62 6.39
CA ASP A 111 8.96 22.73 6.41
C ASP A 111 9.30 23.30 5.02
N LEU A 112 8.92 22.61 3.95
CA LEU A 112 9.21 23.01 2.57
C LEU A 112 8.00 23.60 1.84
N TRP A 113 6.95 23.97 2.57
CA TRP A 113 5.65 24.30 2.00
C TRP A 113 5.69 25.40 0.93
N GLU A 114 6.45 26.48 1.13
CA GLU A 114 6.59 27.54 0.12
C GLU A 114 7.17 27.01 -1.19
N LYS A 115 8.20 26.16 -1.09
CA LYS A 115 8.84 25.51 -2.24
C LYS A 115 7.88 24.53 -2.91
N THR A 116 7.06 23.82 -2.13
CA THR A 116 6.00 22.95 -2.63
C THR A 116 4.96 23.73 -3.44
N LEU A 117 4.53 24.90 -2.94
CA LEU A 117 3.58 25.76 -3.66
C LEU A 117 4.18 26.34 -4.94
N ASN A 118 5.48 26.66 -4.96
CA ASN A 118 6.16 27.07 -6.19
C ASN A 118 6.15 25.96 -7.27
N ILE A 119 6.25 24.68 -6.88
CA ILE A 119 6.05 23.56 -7.81
C ILE A 119 4.59 23.45 -8.23
N ALA A 120 3.64 23.64 -7.31
CA ALA A 120 2.21 23.59 -7.61
C ALA A 120 1.79 24.63 -8.66
N ARG A 121 2.34 25.86 -8.58
CA ARG A 121 2.10 26.94 -9.57
C ARG A 121 2.39 26.51 -10.99
N ILE A 122 3.42 25.72 -11.23
CA ILE A 122 3.78 25.28 -12.59
C ILE A 122 2.63 24.48 -13.23
N ILE A 123 1.92 23.67 -12.43
CA ILE A 123 0.77 22.88 -12.88
C ILE A 123 -0.45 23.77 -13.03
N ILE A 124 -0.71 24.67 -12.08
CA ILE A 124 -1.79 25.66 -12.17
C ILE A 124 -1.66 26.49 -13.45
N ASP A 125 -0.49 27.09 -13.70
CA ASP A 125 -0.22 27.86 -14.92
C ASP A 125 -0.52 27.06 -16.19
N PHE A 126 -0.20 25.76 -16.18
CA PHE A 126 -0.45 24.90 -17.33
C PHE A 126 -1.95 24.67 -17.54
N LEU A 127 -2.70 24.43 -16.46
CA LEU A 127 -4.15 24.26 -16.51
C LEU A 127 -4.84 25.55 -16.98
N GLU A 128 -4.42 26.70 -16.44
CA GLU A 128 -4.94 28.02 -16.82
C GLU A 128 -4.71 28.33 -18.29
N ARG A 129 -3.49 28.10 -18.81
CA ARG A 129 -3.19 28.25 -20.26
C ARG A 129 -4.02 27.32 -21.15
N ASN A 130 -4.59 26.27 -20.58
CA ASN A 130 -5.48 25.36 -21.29
C ASN A 130 -6.97 25.62 -21.00
N ASN A 131 -7.31 26.72 -20.33
CA ASN A 131 -8.65 27.16 -19.93
C ASN A 131 -9.34 26.25 -18.90
N VAL A 132 -8.57 25.62 -18.00
CA VAL A 132 -9.08 24.87 -16.85
C VAL A 132 -8.75 25.64 -15.58
N VAL A 133 -9.71 26.42 -15.07
CA VAL A 133 -9.47 27.40 -14.00
C VAL A 133 -10.43 27.19 -12.84
N ASN A 134 -11.73 27.29 -13.10
CA ASN A 134 -12.76 27.39 -12.07
C ASN A 134 -12.95 26.08 -11.30
N SER A 135 -12.75 24.96 -12.00
CA SER A 135 -12.87 23.62 -11.43
C SER A 135 -11.61 23.13 -10.73
N VAL A 136 -10.56 23.96 -10.61
CA VAL A 136 -9.31 23.59 -9.93
C VAL A 136 -9.40 23.96 -8.45
N TYR A 137 -8.84 23.12 -7.59
CA TYR A 137 -8.61 23.42 -6.18
C TYR A 137 -7.38 22.69 -5.66
N LEU A 138 -6.76 23.24 -4.62
CA LEU A 138 -5.59 22.67 -3.98
C LEU A 138 -5.94 22.12 -2.61
N LYS A 139 -5.26 21.06 -2.21
CA LYS A 139 -5.41 20.47 -0.88
C LYS A 139 -4.07 20.24 -0.22
N TRP A 140 -3.76 21.00 0.82
CA TRP A 140 -2.61 20.72 1.67
C TRP A 140 -2.94 19.54 2.59
N SER A 141 -2.27 18.40 2.38
CA SER A 141 -2.57 17.14 3.07
C SER A 141 -1.77 16.93 4.35
N GLY A 142 -0.85 17.85 4.65
CA GLY A 142 0.03 17.85 5.83
C GLY A 142 1.51 17.86 5.46
N ASN A 143 1.95 17.00 4.52
CA ASN A 143 3.33 16.93 4.04
C ASN A 143 3.44 17.12 2.52
N GLY A 144 2.46 17.78 1.93
CA GLY A 144 2.38 17.92 0.50
C GLY A 144 1.09 18.61 0.11
N VAL A 145 1.02 18.97 -1.15
CA VAL A 145 -0.17 19.57 -1.74
C VAL A 145 -0.65 18.70 -2.89
N HIS A 146 -1.96 18.51 -2.95
CA HIS A 146 -2.59 17.84 -4.06
C HIS A 146 -3.31 18.89 -4.90
N ILE A 147 -3.12 18.86 -6.21
CA ILE A 147 -3.90 19.69 -7.14
C ILE A 147 -4.99 18.81 -7.69
N HIS A 148 -6.23 19.24 -7.52
CA HIS A 148 -7.42 18.50 -7.94
C HIS A 148 -8.15 19.27 -9.04
N VAL A 149 -8.71 18.54 -10.00
CA VAL A 149 -9.77 19.05 -10.88
C VAL A 149 -11.07 18.39 -10.48
N HIS A 150 -12.09 19.20 -10.23
CA HIS A 150 -13.43 18.72 -9.88
C HIS A 150 -13.94 17.76 -10.97
N GLU A 151 -14.42 16.58 -10.58
CA GLU A 151 -14.78 15.52 -11.53
C GLU A 151 -15.93 15.90 -12.48
N LYS A 152 -16.75 16.88 -12.11
CA LYS A 152 -17.81 17.43 -12.97
C LYS A 152 -17.33 18.47 -13.98
N ALA A 153 -16.03 18.79 -14.00
CA ALA A 153 -15.41 19.57 -15.07
C ALA A 153 -15.38 18.82 -16.41
N PHE A 154 -15.61 17.50 -16.39
CA PHE A 154 -15.71 16.66 -17.57
C PHE A 154 -17.18 16.38 -17.88
N SER A 155 -17.60 16.67 -19.10
CA SER A 155 -18.98 16.45 -19.51
C SER A 155 -19.30 14.97 -19.71
N GLU A 156 -20.57 14.61 -19.60
CA GLU A 156 -21.05 13.27 -19.96
C GLU A 156 -20.73 12.90 -21.41
N LYS A 157 -20.61 13.89 -22.32
CA LYS A 157 -20.23 13.65 -23.72
C LYS A 157 -18.82 13.08 -23.83
N VAL A 158 -17.90 13.55 -22.98
CA VAL A 158 -16.54 13.02 -22.90
C VAL A 158 -16.51 11.70 -22.13
N LEU A 159 -17.20 11.61 -20.99
CA LEU A 159 -17.22 10.41 -20.16
C LEU A 159 -17.88 9.20 -20.84
N ARG A 160 -18.78 9.42 -21.82
CA ARG A 160 -19.31 8.35 -22.69
C ARG A 160 -18.29 7.80 -23.68
N LYS A 161 -17.26 8.59 -24.03
CA LYS A 161 -16.21 8.20 -24.99
C LYS A 161 -14.98 7.63 -24.30
N ILE A 162 -14.66 8.16 -23.11
CA ILE A 162 -13.45 7.82 -22.36
C ILE A 162 -13.88 7.49 -20.93
N HIS A 163 -13.62 6.26 -20.51
CA HIS A 163 -13.96 5.80 -19.17
C HIS A 163 -13.25 6.66 -18.10
N PRO A 164 -13.87 6.98 -16.93
CA PRO A 164 -13.28 7.86 -15.91
C PRO A 164 -11.88 7.47 -15.44
N ILE A 165 -11.59 6.16 -15.38
CA ILE A 165 -10.25 5.63 -15.02
C ILE A 165 -9.20 6.09 -16.03
N ASP A 166 -9.49 5.91 -17.32
CA ASP A 166 -8.59 6.25 -18.42
C ASP A 166 -8.45 7.75 -18.60
N LEU A 167 -9.57 8.48 -18.51
CA LEU A 167 -9.60 9.93 -18.60
C LEU A 167 -8.71 10.56 -17.54
N SER A 168 -8.93 10.23 -16.26
CA SER A 168 -8.17 10.83 -15.18
C SER A 168 -6.68 10.48 -15.22
N TYR A 169 -6.32 9.24 -15.59
CA TYR A 169 -4.92 8.85 -15.75
C TYR A 169 -4.24 9.65 -16.87
N SER A 170 -4.83 9.63 -18.07
CA SER A 170 -4.27 10.31 -19.24
C SER A 170 -4.18 11.82 -19.03
N PHE A 171 -5.21 12.42 -18.42
CA PHE A 171 -5.23 13.85 -18.09
C PHE A 171 -4.09 14.25 -17.15
N VAL A 172 -3.92 13.51 -16.04
CA VAL A 172 -2.84 13.78 -15.07
C VAL A 172 -1.46 13.56 -15.69
N GLN A 173 -1.29 12.45 -16.43
CA GLN A 173 -0.04 12.13 -17.10
C GLN A 173 0.34 13.17 -18.15
N TYR A 174 -0.62 13.58 -18.98
CA TYR A 174 -0.40 14.56 -20.04
C TYR A 174 0.12 15.88 -19.47
N VAL A 175 -0.54 16.43 -18.45
CA VAL A 175 -0.07 17.67 -17.80
C VAL A 175 1.33 17.46 -17.23
N LEU A 176 1.56 16.35 -16.50
CA LEU A 176 2.84 16.04 -15.86
C LEU A 176 3.99 16.00 -16.88
N GLU A 177 3.81 15.35 -18.03
CA GLU A 177 4.82 15.28 -19.09
C GLU A 177 5.15 16.65 -19.67
N ASN A 178 4.15 17.52 -19.83
CA ASN A 178 4.33 18.86 -20.35
C ASN A 178 5.00 19.82 -19.36
N VAL A 179 4.88 19.58 -18.05
CA VAL A 179 5.49 20.44 -17.01
C VAL A 179 6.78 19.89 -16.41
N LYS A 180 7.13 18.61 -16.67
CA LYS A 180 8.26 17.91 -16.05
C LYS A 180 9.59 18.68 -16.14
N LYS A 181 9.89 19.28 -17.29
CA LYS A 181 11.11 20.08 -17.48
C LYS A 181 11.14 21.32 -16.57
N ARG A 182 10.04 22.08 -16.53
CA ARG A 182 9.88 23.27 -15.67
C ARG A 182 9.99 22.91 -14.18
N ILE A 183 9.38 21.79 -13.77
CA ILE A 183 9.49 21.27 -12.40
C ILE A 183 10.95 20.94 -12.07
N GLY A 184 11.67 20.28 -12.98
CA GLY A 184 13.09 19.97 -12.81
C GLY A 184 13.96 21.22 -12.68
N GLU A 185 13.72 22.23 -13.51
CA GLU A 185 14.40 23.54 -13.44
C GLU A 185 14.14 24.25 -12.10
N MET A 186 12.88 24.28 -11.65
CA MET A 186 12.50 24.91 -10.39
C MET A 186 13.13 24.20 -9.19
N ASN A 187 13.12 22.87 -9.17
CA ASN A 187 13.80 22.08 -8.14
C ASN A 187 15.31 22.37 -8.09
N ARG A 188 15.99 22.47 -9.24
CA ARG A 188 17.42 22.86 -9.27
C ARG A 188 17.63 24.26 -8.70
N LYS A 189 16.81 25.23 -9.10
CA LYS A 189 16.88 26.62 -8.61
C LYS A 189 16.71 26.70 -7.08
N MET A 190 15.73 25.96 -6.53
CA MET A 190 15.43 25.97 -5.09
C MET A 190 16.28 25.01 -4.25
N LYS A 191 17.19 24.26 -4.90
CA LYS A 191 18.01 23.18 -4.32
C LYS A 191 17.15 22.14 -3.58
N THR A 192 16.10 21.65 -4.24
CA THR A 192 15.16 20.64 -3.73
C THR A 192 14.99 19.47 -4.68
N ASN A 193 14.29 18.43 -4.22
CA ASN A 193 13.90 17.27 -5.03
C ASN A 193 12.42 16.92 -4.77
N ILE A 194 11.55 17.93 -4.85
CA ILE A 194 10.11 17.75 -4.66
C ILE A 194 9.56 17.00 -5.87
N LYS A 195 8.89 15.88 -5.61
CA LYS A 195 8.35 15.00 -6.65
C LYS A 195 6.90 15.35 -6.91
N VAL A 196 6.52 15.25 -8.18
CA VAL A 196 5.11 15.27 -8.60
C VAL A 196 4.82 13.93 -9.27
N GLU A 197 3.81 13.22 -8.77
CA GLU A 197 3.49 11.87 -9.22
C GLU A 197 2.06 11.78 -9.75
N ASN A 198 1.91 10.97 -10.81
CA ASN A 198 0.62 10.52 -11.27
C ASN A 198 0.23 9.26 -10.50
N LEU A 199 -0.59 9.44 -9.45
CA LEU A 199 -1.05 8.36 -8.59
C LEU A 199 -2.43 7.83 -8.98
N MET A 200 -2.89 8.09 -10.21
CA MET A 200 -4.22 7.72 -10.68
C MET A 200 -4.37 6.22 -10.99
N ASP A 201 -3.91 5.32 -10.11
CA ASP A 201 -4.27 3.90 -10.12
C ASP A 201 -5.70 3.66 -9.56
N PRO A 202 -6.41 2.61 -10.00
CA PRO A 202 -7.83 2.41 -9.67
C PRO A 202 -8.18 2.44 -8.18
N GLN A 203 -7.25 2.11 -7.28
CA GLN A 203 -7.49 2.05 -5.83
C GLN A 203 -7.08 3.30 -5.07
N ARG A 204 -6.62 4.35 -5.77
CA ARG A 204 -6.08 5.54 -5.13
C ARG A 204 -7.09 6.21 -4.18
N VAL A 205 -6.59 6.54 -2.98
CA VAL A 205 -7.30 7.33 -1.98
C VAL A 205 -6.50 8.58 -1.64
N PHE A 206 -7.20 9.67 -1.31
CA PHE A 206 -6.59 10.92 -0.86
C PHE A 206 -7.26 11.39 0.43
N THR A 207 -6.51 12.14 1.26
CA THR A 207 -7.02 12.67 2.54
C THR A 207 -8.28 13.50 2.30
N ILE A 208 -9.34 13.28 3.07
CA ILE A 208 -10.58 14.07 2.96
C ILE A 208 -10.28 15.49 3.50
N PRO A 209 -10.83 16.56 2.90
CA PRO A 209 -10.77 17.90 3.48
C PRO A 209 -11.16 17.90 4.95
N LEU A 210 -10.47 18.71 5.74
CA LEU A 210 -10.55 18.80 7.20
C LEU A 210 -10.26 17.51 7.97
N SER A 211 -9.88 16.40 7.33
CA SER A 211 -9.33 15.27 8.06
C SER A 211 -7.98 15.63 8.68
N LEU A 212 -7.75 15.20 9.92
CA LEU A 212 -6.45 15.29 10.58
C LEU A 212 -5.41 14.42 9.87
N HIS A 213 -4.17 14.89 9.80
CA HIS A 213 -3.06 14.12 9.25
C HIS A 213 -2.65 12.96 10.19
N ARG A 214 -2.14 11.86 9.61
CA ARG A 214 -1.92 10.58 10.32
C ARG A 214 -0.86 10.61 11.44
N LYS A 215 0.00 11.64 11.46
CA LYS A 215 1.10 11.80 12.43
C LYS A 215 1.12 13.22 13.02
N LEU A 216 1.30 14.21 12.14
CA LEU A 216 1.26 15.63 12.47
C LEU A 216 -0.08 16.07 13.07
N ASP A 217 -0.05 17.07 13.94
CA ASP A 217 -1.20 17.72 14.56
C ASP A 217 -1.74 18.85 13.66
N VAL A 218 -2.11 18.49 12.43
CA VAL A 218 -2.60 19.43 11.40
C VAL A 218 -3.82 18.86 10.68
N ALA A 219 -4.69 19.74 10.20
CA ALA A 219 -5.85 19.43 9.39
C ALA A 219 -5.51 19.54 7.90
N CYS A 220 -6.21 18.74 7.09
CA CYS A 220 -6.11 18.81 5.65
C CYS A 220 -6.92 20.00 5.11
N ILE A 221 -6.24 20.97 4.52
CA ILE A 221 -6.86 22.25 4.14
C ILE A 221 -7.05 22.33 2.64
N VAL A 222 -8.15 22.93 2.22
CA VAL A 222 -8.44 23.20 0.81
C VAL A 222 -8.45 24.71 0.60
N PHE A 223 -7.89 25.13 -0.52
CA PHE A 223 -7.82 26.52 -0.96
C PHE A 223 -7.88 26.58 -2.49
N LYS A 224 -8.25 27.74 -3.03
CA LYS A 224 -8.33 27.97 -4.47
C LYS A 224 -6.99 28.45 -5.05
N PRO A 225 -6.74 28.29 -6.36
CA PRO A 225 -5.50 28.77 -6.99
C PRO A 225 -5.17 30.23 -6.70
N GLU A 226 -6.15 31.13 -6.69
CA GLU A 226 -5.99 32.57 -6.38
C GLU A 226 -5.54 32.85 -4.94
N GLU A 227 -5.67 31.88 -4.03
CA GLU A 227 -5.22 31.99 -2.64
C GLU A 227 -3.80 31.46 -2.44
N ILE A 228 -3.12 30.97 -3.48
CA ILE A 228 -1.80 30.33 -3.35
C ILE A 228 -0.71 31.27 -2.79
N ASP A 229 -0.81 32.57 -3.10
CA ASP A 229 0.07 33.61 -2.56
C ASP A 229 -0.26 33.99 -1.10
N LEU A 230 -1.49 33.71 -0.65
CA LEU A 230 -1.97 34.02 0.69
C LEU A 230 -1.86 32.84 1.65
N PHE A 231 -1.67 31.63 1.12
CA PHE A 231 -1.57 30.42 1.92
C PHE A 231 -0.39 30.55 2.88
N ASP A 232 -0.66 30.27 4.16
CA ASP A 232 0.37 30.09 5.17
C ASP A 232 0.15 28.74 5.86
N ILE A 233 1.24 28.11 6.29
CA ILE A 233 1.14 26.77 6.88
C ILE A 233 0.29 26.73 8.17
N SER A 234 0.14 27.86 8.87
CA SER A 234 -0.75 28.01 10.02
C SER A 234 -2.23 27.77 9.70
N TRP A 235 -2.64 27.88 8.43
CA TRP A 235 -4.00 27.54 7.99
C TRP A 235 -4.37 26.10 8.35
N THR A 236 -3.37 25.24 8.53
CA THR A 236 -3.53 23.82 8.86
C THR A 236 -3.76 23.57 10.36
N ASN A 237 -3.70 24.58 11.22
CA ASN A 237 -3.94 24.45 12.66
C ASN A 237 -5.39 24.02 12.95
N PRO A 238 -5.63 22.83 13.54
CA PRO A 238 -7.00 22.31 13.74
C PRO A 238 -7.88 23.12 14.70
N SER A 239 -7.30 24.06 15.46
CA SER A 239 -8.06 24.95 16.36
C SER A 239 -8.47 26.27 15.70
N SER A 240 -7.87 26.62 14.56
CA SER A 240 -8.03 27.93 13.91
C SER A 240 -7.77 27.85 12.41
N PHE A 241 -8.19 26.76 11.78
CA PHE A 241 -7.86 26.50 10.38
C PHE A 241 -8.53 27.51 9.45
N LYS A 242 -7.96 27.72 8.26
CA LYS A 242 -8.60 28.49 7.18
C LYS A 242 -8.85 27.56 6.00
N HIS A 243 -10.12 27.34 5.66
CA HIS A 243 -10.56 26.38 4.64
C HIS A 243 -11.51 27.06 3.66
N ASN A 244 -11.34 26.79 2.36
CA ASN A 244 -12.19 27.34 1.32
C ASN A 244 -13.22 26.30 0.84
N GLU A 245 -14.51 26.51 1.16
CA GLU A 245 -15.63 25.64 0.77
C GLU A 245 -15.93 25.64 -0.74
N LYS A 246 -15.43 26.64 -1.48
CA LYS A 246 -15.64 26.79 -2.93
C LYS A 246 -14.94 25.71 -3.75
N TRP A 247 -14.25 24.76 -3.12
CA TRP A 247 -13.74 23.58 -3.81
C TRP A 247 -14.84 22.80 -4.57
N ARG A 248 -16.10 22.99 -4.18
CA ARG A 248 -17.31 22.46 -4.84
C ARG A 248 -17.68 23.17 -6.13
N GLU A 249 -17.15 24.37 -6.36
CA GLU A 249 -17.44 25.15 -7.57
C GLU A 249 -16.71 24.52 -8.76
N TYR A 250 -17.43 24.36 -9.86
CA TYR A 250 -16.92 23.83 -11.12
C TYR A 250 -17.70 24.41 -12.29
N ILE A 251 -17.08 24.40 -13.47
CA ILE A 251 -17.77 24.66 -14.75
C ILE A 251 -17.90 23.33 -15.49
N TYR A 252 -19.13 22.96 -15.83
CA TYR A 252 -19.41 21.73 -16.55
C TYR A 252 -18.76 21.74 -17.94
N GLY A 253 -17.94 20.73 -18.23
CA GLY A 253 -17.23 20.60 -19.50
C GLY A 253 -15.99 21.49 -19.67
N GLU A 254 -15.59 22.26 -18.66
CA GLU A 254 -14.39 23.13 -18.70
C GLU A 254 -13.13 22.38 -19.14
N ALA A 255 -12.98 21.13 -18.68
CA ALA A 255 -11.78 20.34 -18.92
C ALA A 255 -11.87 19.42 -20.15
N ASP A 256 -12.98 19.44 -20.91
CA ASP A 256 -13.23 18.51 -22.02
C ASP A 256 -12.16 18.59 -23.12
N ARG A 257 -11.80 19.80 -23.56
CA ARG A 257 -10.83 20.00 -24.64
C ARG A 257 -9.47 19.41 -24.26
N LEU A 258 -9.01 19.69 -23.04
CA LEU A 258 -7.75 19.19 -22.53
C LEU A 258 -7.80 17.67 -22.29
N ALA A 259 -8.93 17.13 -21.79
CA ALA A 259 -9.14 15.69 -21.62
C ALA A 259 -9.04 14.91 -22.93
N LEU A 260 -9.72 15.38 -23.98
CA LEU A 260 -9.66 14.73 -25.30
C LEU A 260 -8.25 14.78 -25.89
N LYS A 261 -7.56 15.92 -25.74
CA LYS A 261 -6.16 16.07 -26.17
C LYS A 261 -5.23 15.12 -25.40
N ALA A 262 -5.39 15.06 -24.08
CA ALA A 262 -4.60 14.21 -23.20
C ALA A 262 -4.78 12.73 -23.53
N PHE A 263 -6.02 12.27 -23.66
CA PHE A 263 -6.30 10.88 -24.00
C PHE A 263 -5.79 10.50 -25.39
N LYS A 264 -5.90 11.39 -26.38
CA LYS A 264 -5.30 11.16 -27.72
C LYS A 264 -3.78 10.99 -27.66
N SER A 265 -3.11 11.72 -26.76
CA SER A 265 -1.65 11.73 -26.63
C SER A 265 -1.11 10.57 -25.78
N ILE A 266 -1.76 10.27 -24.66
CA ILE A 266 -1.28 9.31 -23.66
C ILE A 266 -1.93 7.93 -23.83
N GLY A 267 -3.19 7.90 -24.26
CA GLY A 267 -3.99 6.69 -24.32
C GLY A 267 -4.60 6.30 -22.96
N PRO A 268 -5.18 5.09 -22.87
CA PRO A 268 -5.87 4.62 -21.67
C PRO A 268 -4.92 4.37 -20.50
N TYR A 269 -5.50 4.10 -19.33
CA TYR A 269 -4.75 3.60 -18.18
C TYR A 269 -4.13 2.25 -18.56
N THR A 270 -2.85 2.29 -18.91
CA THR A 270 -2.03 1.09 -18.93
C THR A 270 -1.76 0.78 -17.48
N LYS A 271 -2.20 -0.39 -17.00
CA LYS A 271 -1.68 -0.91 -15.73
C LYS A 271 -0.16 -0.73 -15.80
N PRO A 272 0.49 -0.03 -14.86
CA PRO A 272 1.94 0.00 -14.83
C PRO A 272 2.35 -1.45 -14.96
N ALA A 273 3.19 -1.78 -15.96
CA ALA A 273 3.66 -3.14 -16.13
C ALA A 273 4.08 -3.58 -14.74
N ALA A 274 3.36 -4.55 -14.14
CA ALA A 274 3.75 -5.11 -12.86
C ALA A 274 5.23 -5.39 -13.03
N ARG A 275 6.10 -4.75 -12.22
CA ARG A 275 7.56 -4.91 -12.29
C ARG A 275 7.84 -6.30 -12.79
N HIS A 276 8.34 -6.44 -14.01
CA HIS A 276 8.24 -7.65 -14.82
C HIS A 276 8.35 -8.91 -13.96
N VAL A 277 7.22 -9.41 -13.44
CA VAL A 277 7.17 -10.72 -12.83
C VAL A 277 7.07 -11.59 -14.06
N ARG A 278 8.21 -12.19 -14.42
CA ARG A 278 8.39 -13.11 -15.54
C ARG A 278 7.06 -13.80 -15.88
N LYS A 279 6.44 -13.41 -17.01
CA LYS A 279 5.17 -14.00 -17.50
C LYS A 279 5.33 -15.48 -17.83
N THR A 280 6.54 -15.86 -18.23
CA THR A 280 6.97 -17.24 -18.29
C THR A 280 7.51 -17.63 -16.93
N ILE A 281 6.90 -18.66 -16.35
CA ILE A 281 7.53 -19.40 -15.27
C ILE A 281 8.98 -19.71 -15.73
N PRO A 282 10.02 -19.46 -14.93
CA PRO A 282 11.40 -19.70 -15.33
C PRO A 282 11.57 -21.08 -16.00
N LEU A 283 12.46 -21.22 -17.00
CA LEU A 283 12.57 -22.44 -17.81
C LEU A 283 12.78 -23.70 -16.95
N ASP A 284 13.51 -23.53 -15.84
CA ASP A 284 13.70 -24.46 -14.74
C ASP A 284 12.40 -24.98 -14.10
N VAL A 285 11.36 -24.17 -14.08
CA VAL A 285 10.02 -24.54 -13.58
C VAL A 285 9.13 -25.09 -14.71
N GLN A 286 9.34 -24.67 -15.97
CA GLN A 286 8.66 -25.29 -17.11
C GLN A 286 9.15 -26.73 -17.34
N ILE A 287 10.45 -26.98 -17.19
CA ILE A 287 11.05 -28.32 -17.20
C ILE A 287 10.42 -29.19 -16.10
N LYS A 288 10.12 -28.59 -14.93
CA LYS A 288 9.43 -29.24 -13.81
C LYS A 288 8.02 -29.77 -14.12
N LYS A 289 7.36 -29.25 -15.17
CA LYS A 289 6.03 -29.69 -15.64
C LYS A 289 6.10 -30.94 -16.53
N TYR A 290 7.26 -31.21 -17.11
CA TYR A 290 7.52 -32.40 -17.92
C TYR A 290 8.33 -33.47 -17.15
N LEU A 291 8.70 -33.18 -15.90
CA LEU A 291 9.14 -34.21 -14.96
C LEU A 291 7.92 -35.03 -14.51
N PRO A 292 7.98 -36.37 -14.58
CA PRO A 292 6.83 -37.23 -14.29
C PRO A 292 6.25 -36.96 -12.90
N GLU A 293 4.92 -36.86 -12.83
CA GLU A 293 4.12 -36.70 -11.61
C GLU A 293 4.38 -37.84 -10.64
N THR A 294 5.39 -37.69 -9.79
CA THR A 294 5.67 -38.59 -8.67
C THR A 294 6.12 -37.81 -7.44
N ILE A 295 5.47 -36.69 -7.10
CA ILE A 295 5.85 -35.94 -5.88
C ILE A 295 4.62 -35.35 -5.17
N GLY A 296 3.62 -36.19 -4.92
CA GLY A 296 2.64 -35.97 -3.85
C GLY A 296 3.17 -36.38 -2.46
N GLU A 297 4.26 -37.16 -2.39
CA GLU A 297 4.61 -37.92 -1.17
C GLU A 297 5.92 -37.50 -0.46
N ARG A 298 6.68 -36.50 -0.94
CA ARG A 298 8.03 -36.23 -0.39
C ARG A 298 8.36 -34.76 -0.11
N LYS A 299 7.45 -34.01 0.54
CA LYS A 299 7.77 -32.63 0.99
C LYS A 299 8.17 -32.54 2.48
N TYR A 300 7.74 -33.50 3.30
CA TYR A 300 7.86 -33.44 4.76
C TYR A 300 8.64 -34.63 5.33
N SER A 301 9.76 -35.01 4.70
CA SER A 301 10.59 -36.13 5.13
C SER A 301 11.98 -35.66 5.58
N LEU A 302 12.66 -36.48 6.39
CA LEU A 302 13.97 -36.14 6.95
C LEU A 302 15.04 -35.92 5.86
N GLU A 303 14.96 -36.70 4.78
CA GLU A 303 15.87 -36.64 3.64
C GLU A 303 15.76 -35.33 2.86
N ASN A 304 14.73 -34.53 3.15
CA ASN A 304 14.47 -33.25 2.52
C ASN A 304 14.96 -32.04 3.33
N ILE A 305 15.43 -32.22 4.57
CA ILE A 305 16.02 -31.14 5.37
C ILE A 305 17.41 -30.79 4.82
N ARG A 306 17.62 -29.53 4.45
CA ARG A 306 18.88 -29.03 3.90
C ARG A 306 19.74 -28.29 4.94
N LEU A 307 21.06 -28.42 4.79
CA LEU A 307 22.02 -27.61 5.54
C LEU A 307 22.12 -26.21 4.90
N ASN A 308 21.86 -25.17 5.70
CA ASN A 308 22.03 -23.78 5.34
C ASN A 308 23.29 -23.22 6.00
N MET A 309 24.28 -22.81 5.21
CA MET A 309 25.55 -22.24 5.72
C MET A 309 25.39 -20.82 6.28
N LYS A 310 24.29 -20.15 5.95
CA LYS A 310 23.95 -18.81 6.45
C LYS A 310 22.52 -18.82 7.00
N PRO A 311 22.27 -19.54 8.11
CA PRO A 311 20.92 -19.66 8.63
C PRO A 311 20.39 -18.29 9.05
N GLY A 312 19.14 -18.03 8.71
CA GLY A 312 18.45 -16.82 9.13
C GLY A 312 18.27 -16.75 10.65
N PRO A 313 17.80 -15.61 11.19
CA PRO A 313 17.54 -15.51 12.61
C PRO A 313 16.43 -16.50 13.02
N ILE A 314 16.64 -17.19 14.15
CA ILE A 314 15.64 -18.05 14.79
C ILE A 314 14.55 -17.15 15.39
N SER A 315 13.60 -16.77 14.56
CA SER A 315 12.52 -15.84 14.90
C SER A 315 11.19 -16.44 14.49
N PHE A 316 10.41 -16.85 15.50
CA PHE A 316 9.07 -17.39 15.31
C PHE A 316 8.09 -16.36 14.72
N LYS A 317 8.43 -15.06 14.74
CA LYS A 317 7.68 -14.02 14.02
C LYS A 317 7.69 -14.20 12.51
N ARG A 318 8.68 -14.92 11.95
CA ARG A 318 8.78 -15.23 10.51
C ARG A 318 7.61 -16.09 10.03
N VAL A 319 7.11 -17.00 10.87
CA VAL A 319 6.18 -18.06 10.44
C VAL A 319 4.70 -17.70 10.64
N LEU A 320 4.41 -16.61 11.35
CA LEU A 320 3.04 -16.22 11.75
C LEU A 320 2.15 -15.66 10.61
N ARG A 321 2.61 -15.67 9.35
CA ARG A 321 1.90 -15.02 8.23
C ARG A 321 1.91 -15.75 6.88
N ARG A 322 2.55 -16.92 6.74
CA ARG A 322 2.80 -17.56 5.43
C ARG A 322 2.85 -19.09 5.49
N ASP A 323 2.92 -19.71 4.31
CA ASP A 323 2.72 -21.13 4.00
C ASP A 323 3.62 -22.12 4.75
N ALA A 324 3.38 -23.42 4.55
CA ALA A 324 4.12 -24.51 5.17
C ALA A 324 5.61 -24.60 4.73
N GLU A 325 6.02 -23.93 3.65
CA GLU A 325 7.42 -23.94 3.18
C GLU A 325 8.31 -23.08 4.08
N GLU A 326 7.81 -21.94 4.58
CA GLU A 326 8.55 -21.12 5.53
C GLU A 326 8.75 -21.83 6.89
N MET A 327 7.86 -22.77 7.26
CA MET A 327 8.04 -23.61 8.45
C MET A 327 9.23 -24.57 8.29
N ILE A 328 9.36 -25.20 7.12
CA ILE A 328 10.50 -26.08 6.79
C ILE A 328 11.79 -25.27 6.81
N SER A 329 11.80 -24.08 6.19
CA SER A 329 12.98 -23.21 6.19
C SER A 329 13.42 -22.80 7.60
N LEU A 330 12.48 -22.57 8.52
CA LEU A 330 12.83 -22.29 9.92
C LEU A 330 13.41 -23.53 10.62
N ILE A 331 12.87 -24.73 10.35
CA ILE A 331 13.41 -26.00 10.87
C ILE A 331 14.86 -26.18 10.37
N GLU A 332 15.11 -25.95 9.07
CA GLU A 332 16.46 -25.97 8.48
C GLU A 332 17.40 -24.95 9.13
N ASP A 333 16.94 -23.73 9.35
CA ASP A 333 17.73 -22.66 10.00
C ASP A 333 18.10 -23.05 11.45
N ILE A 334 17.20 -23.70 12.20
CA ILE A 334 17.43 -24.16 13.57
C ILE A 334 18.49 -25.28 13.59
N VAL A 335 18.31 -26.31 12.77
CA VAL A 335 19.27 -27.44 12.72
C VAL A 335 20.63 -26.98 12.19
N SER A 336 20.64 -26.09 11.20
CA SER A 336 21.88 -25.53 10.65
C SER A 336 22.59 -24.65 11.68
N SER A 337 21.86 -23.92 12.52
CA SER A 337 22.44 -23.16 13.63
C SER A 337 23.10 -24.05 14.68
N TYR A 338 22.57 -25.26 14.91
CA TYR A 338 23.23 -26.27 15.76
C TYR A 338 24.53 -26.77 15.13
N VAL A 339 24.50 -27.14 13.85
CA VAL A 339 25.67 -27.62 13.10
C VAL A 339 26.79 -26.58 13.09
N LEU A 340 26.45 -25.31 12.82
CA LEU A 340 27.40 -24.19 12.82
C LEU A 340 27.81 -23.72 14.23
N GLY A 341 27.34 -24.41 15.26
CA GLY A 341 27.74 -24.18 16.64
C GLY A 341 27.12 -22.96 17.32
N LYS A 342 26.15 -22.29 16.69
CA LYS A 342 25.45 -21.11 17.22
C LYS A 342 24.52 -21.44 18.40
N ILE A 343 24.00 -22.67 18.45
CA ILE A 343 23.15 -23.19 19.54
C ILE A 343 23.58 -24.62 19.93
N ASN A 344 23.21 -25.08 21.12
CA ASN A 344 23.49 -26.45 21.59
C ASN A 344 22.34 -27.42 21.27
N LEU A 345 22.56 -28.72 21.46
CA LEU A 345 21.62 -29.77 21.08
C LEU A 345 20.29 -29.64 21.85
N ASP A 346 20.36 -29.41 23.16
CA ASP A 346 19.16 -29.27 24.02
C ASP A 346 18.29 -28.10 23.57
N ARG A 347 18.90 -26.95 23.31
CA ARG A 347 18.19 -25.78 22.78
C ARG A 347 17.59 -26.06 21.41
N THR A 348 18.27 -26.84 20.57
CA THR A 348 17.78 -27.20 19.24
C THR A 348 16.53 -28.08 19.32
N ILE A 349 16.56 -29.08 20.22
CA ILE A 349 15.43 -29.97 20.49
C ILE A 349 14.25 -29.17 21.06
N GLU A 350 14.49 -28.30 22.04
CA GLU A 350 13.47 -27.45 22.65
C GLU A 350 12.76 -26.57 21.59
N LEU A 351 13.52 -25.95 20.69
CA LEU A 351 12.97 -25.11 19.62
C LEU A 351 12.11 -25.93 18.64
N ILE A 352 12.56 -27.13 18.24
CA ILE A 352 11.81 -28.00 17.32
C ILE A 352 10.53 -28.53 18.00
N GLN A 353 10.59 -28.88 19.28
CA GLN A 353 9.41 -29.26 20.06
C GLN A 353 8.42 -28.10 20.21
N TYR A 354 8.91 -26.89 20.47
CA TYR A 354 8.07 -25.69 20.52
C TYR A 354 7.40 -25.41 19.16
N LEU A 355 8.07 -25.64 18.03
CA LEU A 355 7.44 -25.57 16.72
C LEU A 355 6.31 -26.61 16.59
N SER A 356 6.59 -27.87 16.92
CA SER A 356 5.66 -29.00 16.78
C SER A 356 4.38 -28.83 17.61
N TYR A 357 4.52 -28.47 18.90
CA TYR A 357 3.40 -28.43 19.85
C TYR A 357 2.86 -27.02 20.10
N GLY A 358 3.72 -26.00 20.02
CA GLY A 358 3.38 -24.62 20.37
C GLY A 358 3.00 -23.73 19.18
N ILE A 359 3.41 -24.06 17.95
CA ILE A 359 3.20 -23.19 16.78
C ILE A 359 2.34 -23.86 15.70
N ILE A 360 2.75 -25.04 15.20
CA ILE A 360 2.10 -25.73 14.07
C ILE A 360 0.58 -25.93 14.27
N PRO A 361 0.07 -26.35 15.45
CA PRO A 361 -1.37 -26.58 15.65
C PRO A 361 -2.22 -25.33 15.40
N TYR A 362 -1.66 -24.16 15.73
CA TYR A 362 -2.33 -22.86 15.68
C TYR A 362 -2.17 -22.13 14.34
N GLN A 363 -1.45 -22.71 13.37
CA GLN A 363 -1.34 -22.14 12.03
C GLN A 363 -2.56 -22.48 11.16
N ASN A 364 -2.84 -21.67 10.14
CA ASN A 364 -3.95 -21.89 9.21
C ASN A 364 -3.57 -22.81 8.03
N TYR A 365 -2.88 -23.92 8.31
CA TYR A 365 -2.49 -24.93 7.32
C TYR A 365 -3.56 -26.02 7.14
N SER A 366 -3.52 -26.78 6.04
CA SER A 366 -4.36 -27.98 5.89
C SER A 366 -4.04 -29.00 6.98
N ILE A 367 -5.02 -29.83 7.35
CA ILE A 367 -4.87 -30.87 8.38
C ILE A 367 -3.71 -31.80 8.04
N ASP A 368 -3.60 -32.23 6.77
CA ASP A 368 -2.51 -33.09 6.30
C ASP A 368 -1.15 -32.42 6.44
N SER A 369 -1.05 -31.12 6.11
CA SER A 369 0.21 -30.39 6.27
C SER A 369 0.62 -30.25 7.74
N LYS A 370 -0.35 -30.08 8.65
CA LYS A 370 -0.07 -30.04 10.10
C LYS A 370 0.44 -31.38 10.60
N ASN A 371 -0.21 -32.47 10.20
CA ASN A 371 0.17 -33.82 10.62
C ASN A 371 1.57 -34.18 10.11
N ASN A 372 1.84 -33.95 8.82
CA ASN A 372 3.13 -34.24 8.20
C ASN A 372 4.28 -33.39 8.79
N LEU A 373 4.03 -32.10 9.11
CA LEU A 373 5.04 -31.25 9.75
C LEU A 373 5.33 -31.70 11.20
N ARG A 374 4.31 -32.16 11.94
CA ARG A 374 4.50 -32.68 13.30
C ARG A 374 5.32 -33.97 13.28
N GLU A 375 4.97 -34.89 12.39
CA GLU A 375 5.71 -36.14 12.20
C GLU A 375 7.17 -35.88 11.82
N LEU A 376 7.42 -34.93 10.91
CA LEU A 376 8.77 -34.48 10.56
C LEU A 376 9.54 -33.96 11.78
N CYS A 377 8.93 -33.11 12.61
CA CYS A 377 9.56 -32.59 13.82
C CYS A 377 9.90 -33.70 14.82
N GLU A 378 9.00 -34.66 15.02
CA GLU A 378 9.20 -35.79 15.93
C GLU A 378 10.34 -36.70 15.47
N ASN A 379 10.33 -37.07 14.18
CA ASN A 379 11.38 -37.86 13.55
C ASN A 379 12.73 -37.13 13.59
N LEU A 380 12.72 -35.81 13.43
CA LEU A 380 13.94 -34.99 13.46
C LEU A 380 14.53 -34.94 14.87
N VAL A 381 13.70 -34.77 15.91
CA VAL A 381 14.17 -34.83 17.30
C VAL A 381 14.78 -36.19 17.61
N LYS A 382 14.15 -37.29 17.17
CA LYS A 382 14.69 -38.66 17.35
C LYS A 382 16.05 -38.79 16.69
N LYS A 383 16.19 -38.32 15.44
CA LYS A 383 17.45 -38.40 14.69
C LYS A 383 18.56 -37.53 15.29
N LEU A 384 18.22 -36.33 15.76
CA LEU A 384 19.18 -35.44 16.42
C LEU A 384 19.70 -36.03 17.74
N LYS A 385 18.84 -36.68 18.52
CA LYS A 385 19.23 -37.41 19.74
C LYS A 385 20.12 -38.62 19.43
N GLU A 386 19.82 -39.37 18.38
CA GLU A 386 20.62 -40.52 17.92
C GLU A 386 22.04 -40.09 17.51
N LEU A 387 22.16 -39.01 16.73
CA LEU A 387 23.44 -38.55 16.22
C LEU A 387 24.27 -37.84 17.31
N GLY A 388 23.64 -37.05 18.18
CA GLY A 388 24.18 -36.47 19.42
C GLY A 388 25.31 -35.43 19.29
N LYS A 389 26.16 -35.56 18.26
CA LYS A 389 27.32 -34.70 18.00
C LYS A 389 27.12 -33.90 16.71
N ARG A 390 27.61 -32.65 16.71
CA ARG A 390 27.44 -31.70 15.59
C ARG A 390 28.03 -32.25 14.28
N GLU A 391 29.20 -32.86 14.35
CA GLU A 391 29.92 -33.40 13.18
C GLU A 391 29.14 -34.55 12.53
N LYS A 392 28.44 -35.36 13.34
CA LYS A 392 27.59 -36.45 12.86
C LYS A 392 26.32 -35.92 12.20
N VAL A 393 25.70 -34.88 12.78
CA VAL A 393 24.54 -34.19 12.19
C VAL A 393 24.91 -33.47 10.90
N GLU A 394 26.07 -32.82 10.84
CA GLU A 394 26.58 -32.18 9.62
C GLU A 394 26.82 -33.20 8.51
N LYS A 395 27.49 -34.32 8.83
CA LYS A 395 27.74 -35.40 7.86
C LYS A 395 26.43 -35.97 7.33
N TRP A 396 25.44 -36.17 8.21
CA TRP A 396 24.10 -36.62 7.83
C TRP A 396 23.37 -35.62 6.93
N LEU A 397 23.34 -34.32 7.25
CA LEU A 397 22.68 -33.34 6.39
C LEU A 397 23.37 -33.16 5.03
N LYS A 398 24.69 -33.35 4.96
CA LYS A 398 25.43 -33.35 3.70
C LYS A 398 25.03 -34.50 2.77
N THR A 399 24.43 -35.58 3.28
CA THR A 399 23.90 -36.66 2.40
C THR A 399 22.57 -36.29 1.74
N HIS A 400 21.91 -35.20 2.14
CA HIS A 400 20.60 -34.80 1.62
C HIS A 400 20.68 -33.91 0.35
N GLY A 401 21.87 -33.65 -0.21
CA GLY A 401 22.04 -32.89 -1.45
C GLY A 401 22.52 -31.44 -1.25
N ILE A 402 22.07 -30.52 -2.12
CA ILE A 402 22.66 -29.17 -2.26
C ILE A 402 22.62 -28.38 -0.94
N ILE A 403 23.79 -27.91 -0.50
CA ILE A 403 23.99 -27.04 0.66
C ILE A 403 23.64 -25.59 0.26
N GLN A 404 22.70 -24.96 0.97
CA GLN A 404 22.33 -23.57 0.69
C GLN A 404 23.36 -22.59 1.24
N GLY A 405 23.68 -21.53 0.49
CA GLY A 405 24.56 -20.43 0.94
C GLY A 405 26.06 -20.63 0.73
N LYS A 406 26.49 -21.72 0.07
CA LYS A 406 27.85 -21.83 -0.47
C LYS A 406 27.89 -21.07 -1.81
N ASN A 407 28.75 -20.05 -1.94
CA ASN A 407 29.12 -19.54 -3.26
C ASN A 407 29.84 -20.67 -3.98
N ILE A 408 29.12 -21.41 -4.82
CA ILE A 408 29.74 -22.27 -5.81
C ILE A 408 30.10 -21.32 -6.95
N GLY A 409 31.38 -20.91 -7.01
CA GLY A 409 31.92 -20.27 -8.20
C GLY A 409 31.69 -21.19 -9.41
N LEU A 410 31.32 -20.59 -10.54
CA LEU A 410 31.13 -21.28 -11.83
C LEU A 410 32.37 -22.10 -12.25
N ASP A 411 33.52 -21.78 -11.66
CA ASP A 411 34.84 -22.38 -11.81
C ASP A 411 34.86 -23.89 -11.50
N LYS A 412 33.87 -24.43 -10.77
CA LYS A 412 33.79 -25.87 -10.47
C LYS A 412 33.01 -26.69 -11.52
N TYR A 413 32.44 -26.04 -12.52
CA TYR A 413 31.72 -26.67 -13.64
C TYR A 413 32.46 -26.54 -14.99
N MET A 414 33.66 -25.95 -14.99
CA MET A 414 34.51 -25.81 -16.18
C MET A 414 35.87 -26.49 -15.97
N GLY A 415 35.84 -27.78 -15.58
CA GLY A 415 36.99 -28.67 -15.55
C GLY A 415 36.68 -29.95 -16.31
#